data_AF-A0AAD5HXA6-F1
#
_entry.id   AF-A0AAD5HXA6-F1
#
_cell.length_a   1.000
_cell.length_b   1.000
_cell.length_c   1.000
_cell.angle_alpha   90.00
_cell.angle_beta   90.00
_cell.angle_gamma   90.00
#
_symmetry.space_group_name_H-M   'P 1'
#
loop_
_entity.id
_entity.type
_entity.pdbx_description
1 polymer ?
#
loop_
_entity_poly.entity_id
_entity_poly.type
_entity_poly.pdbx_seq_one_letter_code
_entity_poly.pdbx_strand_id
1 'polypeptide(L)'
;MATQATLPPRKLPGADAPVGVLRIDHPEPVGEAEKPIQHSAARMAGAPAFLDLMLLREFRTVYGDGSWEEPIWQETLWGGDIMSPPKWAFLWRDQDGHPLKHEFVQFADGVTKKDAMIRAITEYDRNERARVDTYNRQILIDAGRCRVAKFARDGTAAPPRIYEGDRLEDLDFATPKFAIDCLEETDEFVRSLAASVRAANARARSPPSFFP
;
A
#
# COMPACT_ATOMS: atom_id res chain seq x y z
N MET A 1 -0.46 28.48 16.10
CA MET A 1 -0.27 27.58 14.95
C MET A 1 -1.06 26.32 15.22
N ALA A 2 -2.13 26.05 14.48
CA ALA A 2 -2.81 24.77 14.56
C ALA A 2 -1.92 23.74 13.87
N THR A 3 -1.62 22.64 14.54
CA THR A 3 -0.88 21.52 13.97
C THR A 3 -1.64 21.03 12.75
N GLN A 4 -1.04 21.11 11.57
CA GLN A 4 -1.65 20.62 10.33
C GLN A 4 -1.98 19.13 10.55
N ALA A 5 -3.26 18.78 10.45
CA ALA A 5 -3.66 17.39 10.57
C ALA A 5 -2.91 16.60 9.50
N THR A 6 -2.29 15.48 9.88
CA THR A 6 -1.65 14.59 8.91
C THR A 6 -2.64 13.49 8.58
N LEU A 7 -2.73 13.13 7.30
CA LEU A 7 -3.53 12.00 6.84
C LEU A 7 -3.09 10.75 7.63
N PRO A 8 -3.95 10.12 8.45
CA PRO A 8 -3.55 9.03 9.33
C PRO A 8 -3.02 7.85 8.52
N PRO A 9 -2.03 7.09 9.02
CA PRO A 9 -1.52 5.93 8.32
C PRO A 9 -2.65 4.94 8.03
N ARG A 10 -2.56 4.26 6.88
CA ARG A 10 -3.50 3.20 6.55
C ARG A 10 -3.38 2.09 7.59
N LYS A 11 -4.51 1.65 8.15
CA LYS A 11 -4.54 0.47 9.02
C LYS A 11 -4.40 -0.78 8.16
N LEU A 12 -3.46 -1.66 8.54
CA LEU A 12 -3.38 -3.02 8.03
C LEU A 12 -4.08 -3.93 9.05
N PRO A 13 -4.76 -5.01 8.65
CA PRO A 13 -5.06 -5.44 7.29
C PRO A 13 -6.37 -4.85 6.74
N GLY A 14 -6.42 -4.69 5.41
CA GLY A 14 -7.62 -4.29 4.66
C GLY A 14 -8.27 -5.43 3.87
N ALA A 15 -7.84 -6.69 4.10
CA ALA A 15 -8.34 -7.85 3.39
C ALA A 15 -9.42 -8.56 4.21
N ASP A 16 -10.67 -8.14 4.03
CA ASP A 16 -11.83 -8.68 4.77
C ASP A 16 -12.17 -10.14 4.42
N ALA A 17 -11.44 -10.77 3.49
CA ALA A 17 -11.61 -12.19 3.23
C ALA A 17 -10.30 -12.87 2.82
N PRO A 18 -10.07 -14.09 3.30
CA PRO A 18 -8.90 -14.87 2.95
C PRO A 18 -8.87 -15.17 1.45
N VAL A 19 -7.68 -15.34 0.90
CA VAL A 19 -7.45 -15.85 -0.47
C VAL A 19 -7.11 -17.35 -0.45
N GLY A 20 -6.86 -17.90 0.73
CA GLY A 20 -6.47 -19.28 0.94
C GLY A 20 -6.29 -19.60 2.42
N VAL A 21 -5.62 -20.72 2.68
CA VAL A 21 -5.26 -21.19 4.02
C VAL A 21 -3.80 -21.64 4.07
N LEU A 22 -3.26 -21.78 5.28
CA LEU A 22 -1.95 -22.40 5.49
C LEU A 22 -2.01 -23.91 5.24
N ARG A 23 -1.06 -24.43 4.45
CA ARG A 23 -0.93 -25.86 4.13
C ARG A 23 -0.32 -26.66 5.26
N ILE A 24 0.60 -26.01 5.98
CA ILE A 24 1.37 -26.54 7.09
C ILE A 24 1.55 -25.41 8.11
N ASP A 25 1.96 -25.75 9.33
CA ASP A 25 2.25 -24.76 10.35
C ASP A 25 3.38 -23.83 9.89
N HIS A 26 3.15 -22.51 9.98
CA HIS A 26 4.13 -21.50 9.65
C HIS A 26 4.94 -21.14 10.91
N PRO A 27 6.27 -21.01 10.83
CA PRO A 27 7.08 -20.62 11.98
C PRO A 27 6.70 -19.22 12.50
N GLU A 28 6.75 -19.03 13.81
CA GLU A 28 6.58 -17.70 14.42
C GLU A 28 7.80 -16.81 14.09
N PRO A 29 7.61 -15.48 13.98
CA PRO A 29 8.73 -14.56 13.79
C PRO A 29 9.66 -14.60 15.01
N VAL A 30 10.97 -14.71 14.75
CA VAL A 30 12.02 -14.93 15.78
C VAL A 30 12.32 -13.68 16.63
N GLY A 31 11.38 -12.73 16.74
CA GLY A 31 11.61 -11.38 17.28
C GLY A 31 11.04 -11.08 18.67
N GLU A 32 10.09 -11.86 19.20
CA GLU A 32 9.58 -11.63 20.56
C GLU A 32 10.35 -12.51 21.56
N ALA A 33 11.44 -11.96 22.08
CA ALA A 33 12.11 -12.54 23.24
C ALA A 33 11.10 -12.73 24.39
N GLU A 34 11.15 -13.90 25.03
CA GLU A 34 10.56 -14.24 26.34
C GLU A 34 9.12 -14.77 26.44
N LYS A 35 8.43 -15.14 25.35
CA LYS A 35 7.23 -15.99 25.48
C LYS A 35 7.55 -17.46 25.18
N PRO A 36 7.03 -18.42 25.97
CA PRO A 36 7.10 -19.83 25.59
C PRO A 36 6.49 -19.98 24.18
N ILE A 37 7.11 -20.82 23.35
CA ILE A 37 6.69 -21.10 21.97
C ILE A 37 5.27 -21.66 22.00
N GLN A 38 4.28 -20.78 22.00
CA GLN A 38 2.89 -21.10 21.75
C GLN A 38 2.68 -20.70 20.31
N HIS A 39 2.53 -21.70 19.44
CA HIS A 39 2.09 -21.46 18.07
C HIS A 39 0.76 -20.71 18.12
N SER A 40 0.72 -19.50 17.55
CA SER A 40 -0.54 -18.78 17.38
C SER A 40 -1.47 -19.64 16.54
N ALA A 41 -2.76 -19.64 16.89
CA ALA A 41 -3.79 -20.27 16.06
C ALA A 41 -3.78 -19.71 14.62
N ALA A 42 -3.31 -18.47 14.43
CA ALA A 42 -3.12 -17.83 13.12
C ALA A 42 -2.03 -18.48 12.26
N ARG A 43 -1.13 -19.26 12.86
CA ARG A 43 0.02 -19.88 12.20
C ARG A 43 -0.11 -21.38 12.01
N MET A 44 -1.22 -21.98 12.45
CA MET A 44 -1.46 -23.41 12.26
C MET A 44 -1.95 -23.74 10.84
N ALA A 45 -1.70 -24.96 10.38
CA ALA A 45 -2.30 -25.48 9.17
C ALA A 45 -3.83 -25.31 9.18
N GLY A 46 -4.39 -24.85 8.06
CA GLY A 46 -5.80 -24.50 7.91
C GLY A 46 -6.15 -23.07 8.33
N ALA A 47 -5.24 -22.32 8.98
CA ALA A 47 -5.47 -20.92 9.31
C ALA A 47 -5.60 -20.07 8.03
N PRO A 48 -6.46 -19.04 8.03
CA PRO A 48 -6.68 -18.19 6.86
C PRO A 48 -5.43 -17.40 6.48
N ALA A 49 -5.18 -17.31 5.18
CA ALA A 49 -4.11 -16.52 4.59
C ALA A 49 -4.68 -15.41 3.71
N PHE A 50 -4.07 -14.23 3.81
CA PHE A 50 -4.49 -13.00 3.15
C PHE A 50 -3.37 -12.51 2.24
N LEU A 51 -3.76 -11.92 1.11
CA LEU A 51 -2.85 -11.18 0.23
C LEU A 51 -3.26 -9.72 0.24
N ASP A 52 -2.31 -8.84 0.49
CA ASP A 52 -2.51 -7.39 0.46
C ASP A 52 -1.44 -6.75 -0.42
N LEU A 53 -1.52 -5.43 -0.58
CA LEU A 53 -0.57 -4.62 -1.31
C LEU A 53 -0.07 -3.48 -0.43
N MET A 54 1.20 -3.15 -0.56
CA MET A 54 1.81 -2.04 0.15
C MET A 54 2.64 -1.18 -0.78
N LEU A 55 2.48 0.13 -0.68
CA LEU A 55 3.37 1.09 -1.35
C LEU A 55 4.60 1.37 -0.49
N LEU A 56 5.74 1.64 -1.11
CA LEU A 56 7.02 1.89 -0.42
C LEU A 56 6.91 2.98 0.66
N ARG A 57 6.17 4.05 0.36
CA ARG A 57 5.93 5.16 1.31
C ARG A 57 5.27 4.69 2.60
N GLU A 58 4.36 3.72 2.52
CA GLU A 58 3.60 3.22 3.67
C GLU A 58 4.46 2.30 4.52
N PHE A 59 5.28 1.47 3.88
CA PHE A 59 6.17 0.56 4.56
C PHE A 59 7.09 1.29 5.53
N ARG A 60 7.71 2.40 5.11
CA ARG A 60 8.58 3.20 6.01
C ARG A 60 7.82 3.73 7.22
N THR A 61 6.53 4.05 7.05
CA THR A 61 5.68 4.48 8.16
C THR A 61 5.33 3.32 9.11
N VAL A 62 5.13 2.12 8.58
CA VAL A 62 4.70 0.94 9.36
C VAL A 62 5.87 0.23 10.04
N TYR A 63 6.99 0.07 9.33
CA TYR A 63 8.13 -0.75 9.75
C TYR A 63 9.40 0.09 10.05
N GLY A 64 9.34 1.42 9.88
CA GLY A 64 10.47 2.33 10.14
C GLY A 64 11.52 2.37 9.03
N ASP A 65 12.64 3.05 9.31
CA ASP A 65 13.82 3.12 8.46
C ASP A 65 14.71 1.88 8.65
N GLY A 66 14.12 0.69 8.46
CA GLY A 66 14.86 -0.57 8.32
C GLY A 66 15.42 -0.71 6.90
N SER A 67 16.56 -1.38 6.75
CA SER A 67 17.12 -1.63 5.42
C SER A 67 16.20 -2.56 4.64
N TRP A 68 15.64 -2.05 3.54
CA TRP A 68 14.86 -2.80 2.53
C TRP A 68 15.64 -3.97 1.92
N GLU A 69 16.96 -4.00 2.14
CA GLU A 69 17.87 -5.01 1.61
C GLU A 69 18.11 -6.17 2.58
N GLU A 70 17.54 -6.17 3.78
CA GLU A 70 17.69 -7.33 4.65
C GLU A 70 16.99 -8.57 4.03
N PRO A 71 17.68 -9.73 3.97
CA PRO A 71 17.13 -10.97 3.41
C PRO A 71 15.80 -11.41 4.03
N ILE A 72 15.52 -10.96 5.27
CA ILE A 72 14.26 -11.21 5.95
C ILE A 72 13.06 -10.67 5.16
N TRP A 73 13.21 -9.61 4.37
CA TRP A 73 12.09 -9.05 3.62
C TRP A 73 11.83 -9.87 2.34
N GLN A 74 12.88 -10.25 1.60
CA GLN A 74 12.80 -11.06 0.38
C GLN A 74 12.14 -12.43 0.60
N GLU A 75 12.46 -13.10 1.71
CA GLU A 75 11.91 -14.42 2.01
C GLU A 75 10.65 -14.39 2.87
N THR A 76 10.48 -13.40 3.76
CA THR A 76 9.48 -13.47 4.85
C THR A 76 8.29 -12.51 4.70
N LEU A 77 8.43 -11.40 3.97
CA LEU A 77 7.29 -10.49 3.69
C LEU A 77 6.70 -10.68 2.30
N TRP A 78 7.54 -10.91 1.30
CA TRP A 78 7.10 -10.78 -0.10
C TRP A 78 6.68 -12.12 -0.74
N GLY A 79 6.87 -13.25 -0.04
CA GLY A 79 6.53 -14.57 -0.54
C GLY A 79 7.15 -14.92 -1.91
N GLY A 80 8.21 -14.21 -2.33
CA GLY A 80 8.80 -14.38 -3.66
C GLY A 80 7.92 -13.93 -4.84
N ASP A 81 6.90 -13.09 -4.62
CA ASP A 81 6.01 -12.61 -5.69
C ASP A 81 6.56 -11.39 -6.44
N ILE A 82 5.86 -11.01 -7.52
CA ILE A 82 6.22 -9.90 -8.42
C ILE A 82 6.47 -8.64 -7.60
N MET A 83 7.73 -8.24 -7.53
CA MET A 83 8.13 -6.94 -7.02
C MET A 83 8.34 -5.97 -8.17
N SER A 84 7.96 -4.72 -7.96
CA SER A 84 8.54 -3.59 -8.68
C SER A 84 9.33 -2.74 -7.70
N PRO A 85 10.58 -3.11 -7.37
CA PRO A 85 11.46 -2.19 -6.66
C PRO A 85 11.59 -0.92 -7.52
N PRO A 86 11.32 0.30 -7.00
CA PRO A 86 11.16 0.67 -5.58
C PRO A 86 9.75 1.18 -5.19
N LYS A 87 8.64 0.80 -5.83
CA LYS A 87 7.36 1.50 -5.63
C LYS A 87 6.31 0.76 -4.82
N TRP A 88 6.15 -0.54 -5.02
CA TRP A 88 5.06 -1.32 -4.41
C TRP A 88 5.40 -2.82 -4.36
N ALA A 89 4.71 -3.54 -3.47
CA ALA A 89 4.85 -4.99 -3.31
C ALA A 89 3.56 -5.65 -2.79
N PHE A 90 3.37 -6.92 -3.14
CA PHE A 90 2.36 -7.79 -2.53
C PHE A 90 2.88 -8.38 -1.23
N LEU A 91 2.01 -8.44 -0.21
CA LEU A 91 2.35 -8.86 1.13
C LEU A 91 1.37 -9.92 1.62
N TRP A 92 1.90 -11.12 1.85
CA TRP A 92 1.16 -12.24 2.42
C TRP A 92 1.06 -12.08 3.94
N ARG A 93 -0.13 -12.32 4.51
CA ARG A 93 -0.40 -12.16 5.94
C ARG A 93 -1.30 -13.21 6.54
N ASP A 94 -1.09 -13.50 7.82
CA ASP A 94 -2.03 -14.26 8.64
C ASP A 94 -3.21 -13.36 9.11
N GLN A 95 -4.15 -13.95 9.84
CA GLN A 95 -5.30 -13.23 10.43
C GLN A 95 -4.92 -12.19 11.49
N ASP A 96 -3.74 -12.31 12.09
CA ASP A 96 -3.24 -11.36 13.08
C ASP A 96 -2.48 -10.20 12.40
N GLY A 97 -2.34 -10.24 11.08
CA GLY A 97 -1.66 -9.23 10.27
C GLY A 97 -0.15 -9.44 10.15
N HIS A 98 0.38 -10.55 10.66
CA HIS A 98 1.81 -10.83 10.57
C HIS A 98 2.19 -11.40 9.20
N PRO A 99 3.41 -11.11 8.71
CA PRO A 99 3.89 -11.61 7.42
C PRO A 99 3.88 -13.14 7.31
N LEU A 100 3.52 -13.64 6.13
CA LEU A 100 3.57 -15.05 5.75
C LEU A 100 4.49 -15.26 4.54
N LYS A 101 5.08 -16.44 4.46
CA LYS A 101 5.69 -16.95 3.23
C LYS A 101 4.62 -17.57 2.32
N HIS A 102 4.54 -17.12 1.06
CA HIS A 102 3.63 -17.64 0.03
C HIS A 102 3.67 -19.17 -0.09
N GLU A 103 4.84 -19.80 0.07
CA GLU A 103 5.00 -21.26 -0.09
C GLU A 103 4.17 -22.07 0.92
N PHE A 104 3.77 -21.46 2.03
CA PHE A 104 2.88 -22.05 3.03
C PHE A 104 1.40 -21.90 2.67
N VAL A 105 1.06 -21.10 1.66
CA VAL A 105 -0.32 -20.80 1.32
C VAL A 105 -0.85 -21.75 0.24
N GLN A 106 -2.04 -22.28 0.49
CA GLN A 106 -2.87 -22.94 -0.52
C GLN A 106 -4.08 -22.05 -0.80
N PHE A 107 -4.26 -21.69 -2.07
CA PHE A 107 -5.43 -20.95 -2.51
C PHE A 107 -6.73 -21.72 -2.24
N ALA A 108 -7.80 -20.97 -1.97
CA ALA A 108 -9.14 -21.54 -1.91
C ALA A 108 -9.55 -22.11 -3.27
N ASP A 109 -10.50 -23.05 -3.26
CA ASP A 109 -10.98 -23.70 -4.48
C ASP A 109 -11.50 -22.67 -5.50
N GLY A 110 -10.98 -22.75 -6.73
CA GLY A 110 -11.34 -21.83 -7.81
C GLY A 110 -10.69 -20.44 -7.73
N VAL A 111 -9.90 -20.14 -6.70
CA VAL A 111 -9.14 -18.89 -6.59
C VAL A 111 -7.77 -19.08 -7.22
N THR A 112 -7.45 -18.28 -8.24
CA THR A 112 -6.10 -18.23 -8.79
C THR A 112 -5.26 -17.16 -8.10
N LYS A 113 -3.93 -17.26 -8.23
CA LYS A 113 -3.01 -16.19 -7.80
C LYS A 113 -3.34 -14.84 -8.44
N LYS A 114 -3.74 -14.85 -9.71
CA LYS A 114 -4.15 -13.63 -10.42
C LYS A 114 -5.38 -13.00 -9.77
N ASP A 115 -6.36 -13.81 -9.38
CA ASP A 115 -7.57 -13.32 -8.71
C ASP A 115 -7.22 -12.71 -7.34
N ALA A 116 -6.34 -13.36 -6.57
CA ALA A 116 -5.83 -12.84 -5.31
C ALA A 116 -5.15 -11.47 -5.49
N MET A 117 -4.30 -11.32 -6.52
CA MET A 117 -3.61 -10.06 -6.81
C MET A 117 -4.57 -8.94 -7.22
N ILE A 118 -5.53 -9.23 -8.13
CA ILE A 118 -6.57 -8.28 -8.56
C ILE A 118 -7.36 -7.80 -7.34
N ARG A 119 -7.69 -8.73 -6.45
CA ARG A 119 -8.41 -8.44 -5.23
C ARG A 119 -7.61 -7.54 -4.28
N ALA A 120 -6.34 -7.86 -4.03
CA ALA A 120 -5.46 -7.05 -3.19
C ALA A 120 -5.33 -5.60 -3.71
N ILE A 121 -5.18 -5.41 -5.04
CA ILE A 121 -5.16 -4.08 -5.67
C ILE A 121 -6.49 -3.36 -5.46
N THR A 122 -7.61 -4.04 -5.75
CA THR A 122 -8.95 -3.44 -5.66
C THR A 122 -9.29 -3.03 -4.22
N GLU A 123 -8.94 -3.87 -3.25
CA GLU A 123 -9.14 -3.58 -1.83
C GLU A 123 -8.23 -2.44 -1.37
N TYR A 124 -6.96 -2.42 -1.81
CA TYR A 124 -6.06 -1.30 -1.55
C TYR A 124 -6.66 0.03 -2.04
N ASP A 125 -7.08 0.10 -3.30
CA ASP A 125 -7.57 1.33 -3.92
C ASP A 125 -8.89 1.81 -3.30
N ARG A 126 -9.78 0.87 -2.97
CA ARG A 126 -11.01 1.16 -2.24
C ARG A 126 -10.71 1.76 -0.86
N ASN A 127 -9.80 1.14 -0.12
CA ASN A 127 -9.43 1.57 1.22
C ASN A 127 -8.71 2.92 1.21
N GLU A 128 -7.82 3.15 0.24
CA GLU A 128 -7.13 4.43 0.06
C GLU A 128 -8.12 5.55 -0.27
N ARG A 129 -9.07 5.28 -1.17
CA ARG A 129 -10.14 6.23 -1.49
C ARG A 129 -10.95 6.58 -0.25
N ALA A 130 -11.45 5.57 0.48
CA ALA A 130 -12.24 5.79 1.69
C ALA A 130 -11.48 6.58 2.76
N ARG A 131 -10.17 6.29 2.93
CA ARG A 131 -9.30 6.99 3.87
C ARG A 131 -9.15 8.47 3.51
N VAL A 132 -8.83 8.76 2.25
CA VAL A 132 -8.66 10.14 1.76
C VAL A 132 -9.97 10.91 1.79
N ASP A 133 -11.08 10.30 1.37
CA ASP A 133 -12.41 10.92 1.40
C ASP A 133 -12.82 11.28 2.84
N THR A 134 -12.56 10.38 3.79
CA THR A 134 -12.85 10.61 5.21
C THR A 134 -12.06 11.78 5.75
N TYR A 135 -10.76 11.83 5.46
CA TYR A 135 -9.86 12.90 5.89
C TYR A 135 -10.25 14.26 5.28
N ASN A 136 -10.45 14.32 3.96
CA ASN A 136 -10.84 15.53 3.25
C ASN A 136 -12.20 16.05 3.72
N ARG A 137 -13.16 15.14 3.98
CA ARG A 137 -14.45 15.49 4.57
C ARG A 137 -14.28 16.11 5.95
N GLN A 138 -13.38 15.58 6.78
CA GLN A 138 -13.14 16.10 8.12
C GLN A 138 -12.58 17.54 8.09
N ILE A 139 -11.65 17.82 7.17
CA ILE A 139 -11.13 19.18 6.95
C ILE A 139 -12.25 20.16 6.61
N LEU A 140 -13.14 19.79 5.68
CA LEU A 140 -14.28 20.63 5.28
C LEU A 140 -15.22 20.90 6.46
N ILE A 141 -15.51 19.87 7.26
CA ILE A 141 -16.36 19.98 8.45
C ILE A 141 -15.73 20.94 9.47
N ASP A 142 -14.44 20.79 9.75
CA ASP A 142 -13.77 21.60 10.77
C ASP A 142 -13.60 23.06 10.32
N ALA A 143 -13.27 23.29 9.04
CA ALA A 143 -13.27 24.63 8.47
C ALA A 143 -14.66 25.27 8.52
N GLY A 144 -15.71 24.50 8.21
CA GLY A 144 -17.11 24.94 8.33
C GLY A 144 -17.47 25.34 9.76
N ARG A 145 -17.11 24.51 10.76
CA ARG A 145 -17.33 24.78 12.19
C ARG A 145 -16.62 26.06 12.64
N CYS A 146 -15.36 26.25 12.24
CA CYS A 146 -14.59 27.46 12.54
C CYS A 146 -15.26 28.72 11.97
N ARG A 147 -15.71 28.67 10.71
CA ARG A 147 -16.40 29.79 10.06
C ARG A 147 -17.72 30.12 10.76
N VAL A 148 -18.53 29.11 11.09
CA VAL A 148 -19.80 29.30 11.82
C VAL A 148 -19.56 29.90 13.20
N ALA A 149 -18.58 29.40 13.95
CA ALA A 149 -18.25 29.92 15.28
C ALA A 149 -17.81 31.39 15.24
N LYS A 150 -17.03 31.78 14.23
CA LYS A 150 -16.59 33.17 14.05
C LYS A 150 -17.73 34.08 13.57
N PHE A 151 -18.57 33.61 12.64
CA PHE A 151 -19.77 34.33 12.23
C PHE A 151 -20.71 34.58 13.42
N ALA A 152 -20.95 33.56 14.25
CA ALA A 152 -21.77 33.69 15.45
C ALA A 152 -21.21 34.71 16.46
N ARG A 153 -19.88 34.87 16.50
CA ARG A 153 -19.20 35.87 17.35
C ARG A 153 -19.30 37.28 16.78
N ASP A 154 -19.11 37.44 15.48
CA ASP A 154 -19.18 38.75 14.80
C ASP A 154 -20.62 39.30 14.74
N GLY A 155 -21.61 38.40 14.69
CA GLY A 155 -23.02 38.75 14.53
C GLY A 155 -23.37 39.19 13.12
N THR A 156 -24.63 39.55 12.90
CA THR A 156 -25.17 39.87 11.56
C THR A 156 -24.97 41.33 11.13
N ALA A 157 -24.47 42.18 12.03
CA ALA A 157 -24.22 43.60 11.71
C ALA A 157 -22.96 43.80 10.86
N ALA A 158 -22.00 42.86 10.94
CA ALA A 158 -20.81 42.86 10.10
C ALA A 158 -21.09 42.13 8.78
N PRO A 159 -20.49 42.58 7.65
CA PRO A 159 -20.55 41.83 6.41
C PRO A 159 -19.97 40.41 6.58
N PRO A 160 -20.58 39.39 5.95
CA PRO A 160 -20.05 38.03 5.99
C PRO A 160 -18.66 38.00 5.34
N ARG A 161 -17.70 37.37 6.03
CA ARG A 161 -16.31 37.23 5.58
C ARG A 161 -15.74 35.87 6.00
N ILE A 162 -14.81 35.37 5.21
CA ILE A 162 -13.97 34.22 5.56
C ILE A 162 -12.63 34.77 6.00
N TYR A 163 -12.18 34.43 7.21
CA TYR A 163 -10.87 34.83 7.70
C TYR A 163 -9.79 34.04 6.98
N GLU A 164 -8.62 34.64 6.81
CA GLU A 164 -7.53 34.02 6.06
C GLU A 164 -7.20 32.61 6.56
N GLY A 165 -7.09 32.41 7.88
CA GLY A 165 -6.81 31.10 8.47
C GLY A 165 -7.96 30.08 8.40
N ASP A 166 -9.12 30.44 7.83
CA ASP A 166 -10.21 29.49 7.54
C ASP A 166 -10.39 29.24 6.04
N ARG A 167 -9.58 29.88 5.19
CA ARG A 167 -9.54 29.56 3.76
C ARG A 167 -8.88 28.21 3.60
N LEU A 168 -9.49 27.38 2.76
CA LEU A 168 -8.92 26.09 2.37
C LEU A 168 -8.27 26.28 1.01
N GLU A 169 -7.07 25.76 0.87
CA GLU A 169 -6.30 25.70 -0.37
C GLU A 169 -6.23 24.25 -0.87
N ASP A 170 -5.87 24.06 -2.13
CA ASP A 170 -5.76 22.72 -2.72
C ASP A 170 -4.76 21.83 -1.95
N LEU A 171 -3.73 22.44 -1.35
CA LEU A 171 -2.71 21.76 -0.54
C LEU A 171 -3.21 21.26 0.82
N ASP A 172 -4.38 21.72 1.29
CA ASP A 172 -4.98 21.20 2.52
C ASP A 172 -5.59 19.81 2.30
N PHE A 173 -5.94 19.49 1.06
CA PHE A 173 -6.58 18.22 0.72
C PHE A 173 -5.53 17.14 0.39
N ALA A 174 -5.80 15.94 0.88
CA ALA A 174 -5.04 14.77 0.48
C ALA A 174 -5.47 14.29 -0.91
N THR A 175 -4.50 13.92 -1.74
CA THR A 175 -4.72 13.22 -3.01
C THR A 175 -4.51 11.72 -2.81
N PRO A 176 -5.44 10.86 -3.24
CA PRO A 176 -5.23 9.41 -3.16
C PRO A 176 -4.10 8.99 -4.09
N LYS A 177 -3.33 7.98 -3.69
CA LYS A 177 -2.41 7.30 -4.62
C LYS A 177 -2.82 5.86 -4.74
N PHE A 178 -3.23 5.45 -5.92
CA PHE A 178 -3.74 4.11 -6.14
C PHE A 178 -2.61 3.15 -6.50
N ALA A 179 -2.82 1.89 -6.12
CA ALA A 179 -1.98 0.78 -6.49
C ALA A 179 -2.05 0.49 -7.99
N ILE A 180 -3.23 0.68 -8.61
CA ILE A 180 -3.37 0.49 -10.06
C ILE A 180 -2.48 1.45 -10.84
N ASP A 181 -2.40 2.72 -10.45
CA ASP A 181 -1.53 3.71 -11.08
C ASP A 181 -0.05 3.28 -11.00
N CYS A 182 0.34 2.77 -9.83
CA CYS A 182 1.70 2.27 -9.60
C CYS A 182 2.01 1.03 -10.45
N LEU A 183 1.03 0.16 -10.69
CA LEU A 183 1.17 -1.03 -11.53
C LEU A 183 1.29 -0.64 -13.01
N GLU A 184 0.47 0.31 -13.48
CA GLU A 184 0.51 0.83 -14.85
C GLU A 184 1.86 1.50 -15.16
N GLU A 185 2.38 2.31 -14.23
CA GLU A 185 3.71 2.90 -14.34
C GLU A 185 4.83 1.83 -14.46
N THR A 186 4.72 0.75 -13.67
CA THR A 186 5.66 -0.38 -13.75
C THR A 186 5.59 -1.08 -15.10
N ASP A 187 4.39 -1.37 -15.60
CA ASP A 187 4.19 -2.03 -16.90
C ASP A 187 4.76 -1.18 -18.04
N GLU A 188 4.50 0.13 -18.03
CA GLU A 188 5.06 1.07 -19.00
C GLU A 188 6.60 1.07 -18.98
N PHE A 189 7.20 1.13 -17.78
CA PHE A 189 8.65 1.08 -17.61
C PHE A 189 9.24 -0.22 -18.17
N VAL A 190 8.64 -1.38 -17.85
CA VAL A 190 9.11 -2.69 -18.32
C VAL A 190 9.01 -2.79 -19.85
N ARG A 191 7.91 -2.32 -20.45
CA ARG A 191 7.74 -2.30 -21.91
C ARG A 191 8.79 -1.41 -22.59
N SER A 192 9.05 -0.23 -22.03
CA SER A 192 10.08 0.70 -22.52
C SER A 192 11.48 0.09 -22.45
N LEU A 193 11.82 -0.55 -21.34
CA LEU A 193 13.10 -1.26 -21.17
C LEU A 193 13.25 -2.40 -22.18
N ALA A 194 12.21 -3.22 -22.35
CA ALA A 194 12.21 -4.32 -23.32
C ALA A 194 12.40 -3.82 -24.77
N ALA A 195 11.78 -2.69 -25.14
CA ALA A 195 11.98 -2.07 -26.44
C ALA A 195 13.44 -1.62 -26.62
N SER A 196 14.03 -1.00 -25.60
CA SER A 196 15.42 -0.54 -25.60
C SER A 196 16.42 -1.69 -25.77
N VAL A 197 16.21 -2.81 -25.05
CA VAL A 197 17.05 -4.01 -25.18
C VAL A 197 16.95 -4.62 -26.58
N ARG A 198 15.74 -4.71 -27.16
CA ARG A 198 15.56 -5.19 -28.54
C ARG A 198 16.29 -4.31 -29.54
N ALA A 199 16.22 -2.98 -29.40
CA ALA A 199 16.91 -2.04 -30.27
C ALA A 199 18.45 -2.18 -30.15
N ALA A 200 18.98 -2.33 -28.93
CA ALA A 200 20.40 -2.55 -28.70
C ALA A 200 20.89 -3.86 -29.34
N ASN A 201 20.13 -4.95 -29.17
CA ASN A 201 20.44 -6.24 -29.79
C ASN A 201 20.38 -6.21 -31.31
N ALA A 202 19.44 -5.46 -31.90
CA ALA A 202 19.36 -5.27 -33.35
C ALA A 202 20.60 -4.54 -33.89
N ARG A 203 21.06 -3.47 -33.22
CA ARG A 203 22.29 -2.75 -33.58
C ARG A 203 23.53 -3.62 -33.49
N ALA A 204 23.63 -4.45 -32.44
CA ALA A 204 24.77 -5.35 -32.26
C ALA A 204 24.86 -6.47 -33.31
N ARG A 205 23.73 -6.81 -33.95
CA ARG A 205 23.65 -7.83 -35.01
C ARG A 205 23.79 -7.27 -36.42
N SER A 206 23.79 -5.94 -36.59
CA SER A 206 24.09 -5.33 -37.90
C SER A 206 25.57 -5.57 -38.23
N PRO A 207 25.89 -6.21 -39.37
CA PRO A 207 27.28 -6.40 -39.76
C PRO A 207 27.97 -5.04 -39.91
N PRO A 208 29.29 -4.94 -39.63
CA PRO A 208 30.03 -3.72 -39.88
C PRO A 208 29.85 -3.34 -41.35
N SER A 209 29.37 -2.11 -41.58
CA SER A 209 29.25 -1.56 -42.93
C SER A 209 30.66 -1.41 -43.49
N PHE A 210 31.13 -2.41 -44.23
CA PHE A 210 32.26 -2.25 -45.13
C PHE A 210 31.79 -1.33 -46.27
N PHE A 211 31.99 -0.03 -46.09
CA PHE A 211 31.94 0.90 -47.22
C PHE A 211 33.23 0.72 -48.05
N PRO A 212 33.12 0.69 -49.39
CA PRO A 212 34.25 0.48 -50.31
C PRO A 212 35.23 1.65 -50.38
#